data_AF-A0A2D4PBD5-F1
#
_entry.id   AF-A0A2D4PBD5-F1
#
_cell.length_a   1.000
_cell.length_b   1.000
_cell.length_c   1.000
_cell.angle_alpha   90.00
_cell.angle_beta   90.00
_cell.angle_gamma   90.00
#
_symmetry.space_group_name_H-M   'P 1'
#
loop_
_entity.id
_entity.type
_entity.pdbx_description
1 polymer ?
#
loop_
_entity_poly.entity_id
_entity_poly.type
_entity_poly.pdbx_seq_one_letter_code
_entity_poly.pdbx_strand_id
1 'polypeptide(L)'
;LIQCAQDIAKASDEVTRLAKEVAKQCTDKRIRTNLLQVCERIPTISTQLKILSTVKATMLGRTTISDEESEQATEMLVHNAQNLMQSVKETVREAEAASIKIRTDAGFTLRWVRK
;
A
#
# COMPACT_ATOMS: atom_id res chain seq x y z
N LEU A 1 -10.29 9.93 11.93
CA LEU A 1 -10.39 8.77 11.01
C LEU A 1 -10.01 9.15 9.58
N ILE A 2 -10.74 10.06 8.92
CA ILE A 2 -10.50 10.46 7.52
C ILE A 2 -9.05 10.92 7.27
N GLN A 3 -8.52 11.83 8.10
CA GLN A 3 -7.16 12.35 7.92
C GLN A 3 -6.10 11.24 7.96
N CYS A 4 -6.19 10.34 8.95
CA CYS A 4 -5.28 9.20 9.07
C CYS A 4 -5.31 8.31 7.82
N ALA A 5 -6.50 8.04 7.26
CA ALA A 5 -6.63 7.26 6.04
C ALA A 5 -6.03 7.97 4.81
N GLN A 6 -6.15 9.31 4.74
CA GLN A 6 -5.51 10.11 3.70
C GLN A 6 -3.98 10.08 3.83
N ASP A 7 -3.45 10.16 5.05
CA ASP A 7 -2.01 10.10 5.30
C ASP A 7 -1.43 8.72 4.94
N ILE A 8 -2.14 7.64 5.31
CA ILE A 8 -1.78 6.27 4.90
C ILE A 8 -1.83 6.12 3.39
N ALA A 9 -2.87 6.65 2.73
CA ALA A 9 -2.99 6.60 1.27
C ALA A 9 -1.81 7.31 0.59
N LYS A 10 -1.46 8.52 1.05
CA LYS A 10 -0.34 9.31 0.52
C LYS A 10 1.01 8.59 0.71
N ALA A 11 1.23 7.99 1.88
CA ALA A 11 2.43 7.19 2.13
C ALA A 11 2.48 5.93 1.24
N SER A 12 1.34 5.30 1.00
CA SER A 12 1.22 4.12 0.14
C SER A 12 1.47 4.44 -1.34
N ASP A 13 1.05 5.62 -1.80
CA ASP A 13 1.35 6.11 -3.14
C ASP A 13 2.87 6.31 -3.34
N GLU A 14 3.56 6.83 -2.31
CA GLU A 14 5.01 7.00 -2.34
C GLU A 14 5.75 5.65 -2.39
N VAL A 15 5.30 4.64 -1.63
CA VAL A 15 5.82 3.27 -1.73
C VAL A 15 5.68 2.73 -3.15
N THR A 16 4.50 2.91 -3.76
CA THR A 16 4.23 2.45 -5.13
C THR A 16 5.14 3.16 -6.13
N ARG A 17 5.30 4.48 -5.99
CA ARG A 17 6.16 5.29 -6.87
C ARG A 17 7.61 4.83 -6.81
N LEU A 18 8.16 4.67 -5.61
CA LEU A 18 9.54 4.22 -5.41
C LEU A 18 9.73 2.78 -5.91
N ALA A 19 8.78 1.87 -5.65
CA ALA A 19 8.82 0.50 -6.13
C ALA A 19 8.86 0.40 -7.66
N LYS A 20 8.07 1.23 -8.36
CA LYS A 20 8.09 1.31 -9.82
C LYS A 20 9.44 1.82 -10.35
N GLU A 21 10.08 2.76 -9.68
CA GLU A 21 11.41 3.21 -10.07
C GLU A 21 12.46 2.11 -9.85
N VAL A 22 12.42 1.38 -8.73
CA VAL A 22 13.28 0.19 -8.54
C VAL A 22 13.07 -0.85 -9.64
N ALA A 23 11.81 -1.14 -9.98
CA ALA A 23 11.47 -2.09 -11.03
C ALA A 23 12.04 -1.69 -12.40
N LYS A 24 12.05 -0.39 -12.73
CA LYS A 24 12.62 0.15 -13.96
C LYS A 24 14.13 -0.08 -14.07
N GLN A 25 14.83 -0.04 -12.94
CA GLN A 25 16.28 -0.26 -12.89
C GLN A 25 16.66 -1.75 -12.76
N CYS A 26 15.70 -2.63 -12.45
CA CYS A 26 15.92 -4.06 -12.27
C CYS A 26 16.14 -4.78 -13.61
N THR A 27 17.28 -5.45 -13.73
CA THR A 27 17.70 -6.22 -14.92
C THR A 27 17.06 -7.61 -14.98
N ASP A 28 16.73 -8.19 -13.83
CA ASP A 28 16.07 -9.49 -13.76
C ASP A 28 14.57 -9.36 -14.09
N LYS A 29 14.13 -10.00 -15.18
CA LYS A 29 12.75 -9.91 -15.68
C LYS A 29 11.74 -10.48 -14.67
N ARG A 30 12.08 -11.57 -13.97
CA ARG A 30 11.16 -12.23 -13.05
C ARG A 30 10.96 -11.37 -11.81
N ILE A 31 12.05 -10.89 -11.21
CA ILE A 31 11.99 -10.02 -10.02
C ILE A 31 11.26 -8.71 -10.36
N ARG A 32 11.55 -8.10 -11.52
CA ARG A 32 10.83 -6.91 -11.99
C ARG A 32 9.32 -7.14 -12.10
N THR A 33 8.90 -8.24 -12.73
CA THR A 33 7.47 -8.55 -12.88
C THR A 33 6.80 -8.77 -11.53
N ASN A 34 7.44 -9.51 -10.62
CA ASN A 34 6.89 -9.74 -9.27
C ASN A 34 6.70 -8.42 -8.50
N LEU A 35 7.72 -7.55 -8.52
CA LEU A 35 7.65 -6.24 -7.87
C LEU A 35 6.53 -5.36 -8.45
N LEU A 36 6.38 -5.35 -9.78
CA LEU A 36 5.29 -4.60 -10.43
C LEU A 36 3.92 -5.16 -10.04
N GLN A 37 3.71 -6.48 -10.13
CA GLN A 37 2.44 -7.11 -9.79
C GLN A 37 1.99 -6.81 -8.35
N VAL A 38 2.92 -6.84 -7.39
CA VAL A 38 2.56 -6.60 -6.00
C VAL A 38 2.33 -5.11 -5.70
N CYS A 39 3.16 -4.21 -6.24
CA CYS A 39 3.02 -2.78 -5.96
C CYS A 39 1.79 -2.16 -6.66
N GLU A 40 1.34 -2.71 -7.80
CA GLU A 40 0.15 -2.22 -8.51
C GLU A 40 -1.17 -2.51 -7.78
N ARG A 41 -1.16 -3.39 -6.78
CA ARG A 41 -2.33 -3.62 -5.90
C ARG A 41 -2.55 -2.47 -4.92
N ILE A 42 -1.47 -1.77 -4.53
CA ILE A 42 -1.50 -0.76 -3.47
C ILE A 42 -2.46 0.40 -3.78
N PRO A 43 -2.45 1.04 -4.98
CA PRO A 43 -3.35 2.15 -5.28
C PRO A 43 -4.84 1.78 -5.18
N THR A 44 -5.20 0.57 -5.60
CA THR A 44 -6.58 0.07 -5.51
C THR A 44 -7.02 -0.09 -4.07
N ILE A 45 -6.20 -0.75 -3.24
CA ILE A 45 -6.52 -0.97 -1.82
C ILE A 45 -6.54 0.37 -1.06
N SER A 46 -5.61 1.28 -1.35
CA SER A 46 -5.55 2.65 -0.81
C SER A 46 -6.81 3.47 -1.15
N THR A 47 -7.32 3.33 -2.37
CA THR A 47 -8.58 3.99 -2.78
C THR A 47 -9.77 3.45 -2.00
N GLN A 48 -9.85 2.13 -1.82
CA GLN A 48 -10.86 1.51 -0.97
C GLN A 48 -10.76 1.98 0.49
N LEU A 49 -9.54 2.12 1.04
CA LEU A 49 -9.34 2.63 2.41
C LEU A 49 -9.95 4.01 2.60
N LYS A 50 -9.74 4.93 1.64
CA LYS A 50 -10.33 6.28 1.67
C LYS A 50 -11.85 6.25 1.66
N ILE A 51 -12.44 5.38 0.83
CA ILE A 51 -13.91 5.21 0.74
C ILE A 51 -14.45 4.68 2.07
N LEU A 52 -13.91 3.56 2.57
CA LEU A 52 -14.36 2.91 3.81
C LEU A 52 -14.19 3.82 5.03
N SER A 53 -13.10 4.59 5.08
CA SER A 53 -12.87 5.55 6.15
C SER A 53 -13.86 6.72 6.12
N THR A 54 -14.29 7.13 4.92
CA THR A 54 -15.33 8.16 4.75
C THR A 54 -16.69 7.61 5.17
N VAL A 55 -17.05 6.39 4.74
CA VAL A 55 -18.27 5.70 5.16
C VAL A 55 -18.32 5.58 6.68
N LYS A 56 -17.28 5.00 7.31
CA LYS A 56 -17.27 4.87 8.77
C LYS A 56 -17.35 6.22 9.48
N ALA A 57 -16.71 7.27 8.95
CA ALA A 57 -16.78 8.60 9.53
C ALA A 57 -18.18 9.23 9.48
N THR A 58 -18.95 9.01 8.41
CA THR A 58 -20.34 9.51 8.34
C THR A 58 -21.30 8.76 9.26
N MET A 59 -20.92 7.55 9.68
CA MET A 59 -21.69 6.74 10.62
C MET A 59 -21.47 7.15 12.09
N LEU A 60 -20.33 7.75 12.41
CA LEU A 60 -20.03 8.20 13.77
C LEU A 60 -21.00 9.33 14.20
N GLY A 61 -21.65 9.14 15.36
CA GLY A 61 -22.53 10.15 15.96
C GLY A 61 -23.95 10.19 15.39
N ARG A 62 -24.33 9.24 14.53
CA ARG A 62 -25.73 9.06 14.09
C ARG A 62 -26.43 8.06 15.00
N THR A 63 -27.60 8.43 15.51
CA THR A 63 -28.45 7.57 16.34
C THR A 63 -29.36 6.64 15.54
N THR A 64 -29.43 6.84 14.22
CA THR A 64 -30.29 6.07 13.30
C THR A 64 -29.60 4.83 12.73
N ILE A 65 -28.32 4.65 13.00
CA ILE A 65 -27.51 3.54 12.47
C ILE A 65 -27.42 2.48 13.56
N SER A 66 -27.65 1.22 13.20
CA SER A 66 -27.55 0.15 14.18
C SER A 66 -26.10 -0.14 14.58
N ASP A 67 -25.92 -0.72 15.76
CA ASP A 67 -24.60 -1.15 16.20
C ASP A 67 -24.00 -2.19 15.25
N GLU A 68 -24.81 -3.11 14.70
CA GLU A 68 -24.38 -4.08 13.69
C GLU A 68 -23.85 -3.41 12.41
N GLU A 69 -24.53 -2.40 11.87
CA GLU A 69 -24.06 -1.68 10.68
C GLU A 69 -22.72 -0.98 10.96
N SER A 70 -22.62 -0.36 12.14
CA SER A 70 -21.40 0.30 12.60
C SER A 70 -20.24 -0.69 12.77
N GLU A 71 -20.50 -1.88 13.29
CA GLU A 71 -19.52 -2.95 13.46
C GLU A 71 -19.04 -3.47 12.11
N GLN A 72 -19.94 -3.79 11.19
CA GLN A 72 -19.60 -4.23 9.83
C GLN A 72 -18.72 -3.22 9.07
N ALA A 73 -19.04 -1.92 9.16
CA ALA A 73 -18.20 -0.88 8.55
C ALA A 73 -16.78 -0.85 9.16
N THR A 74 -16.65 -1.20 10.44
CA THR A 74 -15.36 -1.31 11.12
C THR A 74 -14.59 -2.53 10.63
N GLU A 75 -15.23 -3.69 10.53
CA GLU A 75 -14.61 -4.93 10.03
C GLU A 75 -14.08 -4.76 8.60
N MET A 76 -14.87 -4.16 7.71
CA MET A 76 -14.45 -3.88 6.34
C MET A 76 -13.20 -3.00 6.30
N LEU A 77 -13.14 -1.97 7.17
CA LEU A 77 -11.99 -1.07 7.26
C LEU A 77 -10.75 -1.80 7.79
N VAL A 78 -10.90 -2.64 8.83
CA VAL A 78 -9.81 -3.45 9.38
C VAL A 78 -9.26 -4.41 8.32
N HIS A 79 -10.12 -5.12 7.62
CA HIS A 79 -9.71 -6.06 6.58
C HIS A 79 -8.98 -5.34 5.43
N ASN A 80 -9.49 -4.19 4.98
CA ASN A 80 -8.83 -3.39 3.96
C ASN A 80 -7.44 -2.89 4.41
N ALA A 81 -7.31 -2.41 5.66
CA ALA A 81 -6.04 -1.98 6.21
C ALA A 81 -5.02 -3.13 6.32
N GLN A 82 -5.47 -4.32 6.73
CA GLN A 82 -4.62 -5.52 6.75
C GLN A 82 -4.10 -5.87 5.36
N ASN A 83 -4.96 -5.85 4.34
CA ASN A 83 -4.59 -6.12 2.95
C ASN A 83 -3.59 -5.09 2.41
N LEU A 84 -3.75 -3.81 2.77
CA LEU A 84 -2.83 -2.74 2.37
C LEU A 84 -1.45 -2.97 2.97
N MET A 85 -1.38 -3.19 4.29
CA MET A 85 -0.10 -3.42 4.97
C MET A 85 0.59 -4.69 4.50
N GLN A 86 -0.16 -5.72 4.16
CA GLN A 86 0.41 -6.94 3.58
C GLN A 86 1.01 -6.66 2.20
N SER A 87 0.31 -5.94 1.33
CA SER A 87 0.80 -5.57 -0.01
C SER A 87 2.04 -4.66 0.07
N VAL A 88 2.07 -3.72 1.03
CA VAL A 88 3.25 -2.87 1.31
C VAL A 88 4.43 -3.72 1.78
N LYS A 89 4.23 -4.64 2.73
CA LYS A 89 5.28 -5.54 3.24
C LYS A 89 5.88 -6.40 2.12
N GLU A 90 5.05 -6.98 1.27
CA GLU A 90 5.51 -7.76 0.11
C GLU A 90 6.28 -6.90 -0.88
N THR A 91 5.78 -5.69 -1.17
CA THR A 91 6.48 -4.72 -2.05
C THR A 91 7.87 -4.36 -1.53
N VAL A 92 8.03 -4.14 -0.21
CA VAL A 92 9.34 -3.86 0.39
C VAL A 92 10.30 -5.02 0.20
N ARG A 93 9.84 -6.27 0.41
CA ARG A 93 10.66 -7.48 0.21
C ARG A 93 11.08 -7.66 -1.25
N GLU A 94 10.15 -7.49 -2.19
CA GLU A 94 10.46 -7.59 -3.62
C GLU A 94 11.37 -6.45 -4.09
N ALA A 95 11.25 -5.25 -3.51
CA ALA A 95 12.14 -4.14 -3.80
C ALA A 95 13.57 -4.38 -3.28
N GLU A 96 13.71 -4.98 -2.10
CA GLU A 96 15.00 -5.43 -1.58
C GLU A 96 15.62 -6.51 -2.50
N ALA A 97 14.83 -7.50 -2.91
CA ALA A 97 15.27 -8.53 -3.87
C ALA A 97 15.66 -7.95 -5.24
N ALA A 98 14.96 -6.92 -5.71
CA ALA A 98 15.30 -6.22 -6.94
C ALA A 98 16.61 -5.43 -6.82
N SER A 99 16.95 -4.95 -5.63
CA SER A 99 18.10 -4.07 -5.39
C SER A 99 19.46 -4.73 -5.73
N ILE A 100 19.56 -6.05 -5.58
CA ILE A 100 20.76 -6.82 -5.93
C ILE A 100 20.90 -7.09 -7.44
N LYS A 101 19.87 -6.77 -8.24
CA LYS A 101 19.84 -6.95 -9.70
C LYS A 101 19.60 -5.64 -10.43
N ILE A 102 20.09 -4.53 -9.88
CA ILE A 102 20.01 -3.20 -10.50
C ILE A 102 21.11 -3.05 -11.57
N ARG A 103 20.82 -2.31 -12.65
CA ARG A 103 21.80 -1.94 -13.68
C ARG A 103 22.98 -1.15 -13.09
N THR A 104 24.18 -1.35 -13.62
CA THR A 104 25.42 -0.74 -13.08
C THR A 104 25.46 0.79 -13.19
N ASP A 105 24.73 1.35 -14.17
CA ASP A 105 24.56 2.77 -14.45
C ASP A 105 23.20 3.32 -13.95
N ALA A 106 22.60 2.69 -12.93
CA ALA A 106 21.29 3.09 -12.43
C ALA A 106 21.33 4.49 -11.83
N GLY A 107 20.52 5.40 -12.38
CA GLY A 107 20.31 6.74 -11.81
C GLY A 107 19.49 6.75 -10.51
N PHE A 108 18.86 5.63 -10.14
CA PHE A 108 18.06 5.49 -8.93
C PHE A 108 18.36 4.17 -8.21
N THR A 109 18.71 4.25 -6.92
CA THR A 109 18.90 3.08 -6.06
C THR A 109 18.36 3.36 -4.66
N LEU A 110 17.91 2.31 -3.98
CA LEU A 110 17.56 2.37 -2.55
C LEU A 110 18.69 1.76 -1.73
N ARG A 111 19.00 2.38 -0.59
CA ARG A 111 19.99 1.87 0.35
C ARG A 111 19.33 0.93 1.36
N TRP A 112 19.77 -0.32 1.40
CA TRP A 112 19.28 -1.35 2.32
C TRP A 112 20.34 -1.65 3.39
N VAL A 113 20.03 -1.39 4.66
CA VAL A 113 20.92 -1.64 5.81
C VAL A 113 20.07 -2.21 6.93
N ARG A 114 20.49 -3.34 7.52
CA ARG A 114 19.82 -3.90 8.69
C ARG A 114 20.00 -2.95 9.89
N LYS A 115 18.91 -2.71 10.62
CA LYS A 115 18.94 -1.90 11.84
C LYS A 115 19.70 -2.58 12.96
#